data_AF-A0A2N3BFB3-F1
#
_entry.id   AF-A0A2N3BFB3-F1
#
_cell.length_a   1.000
_cell.length_b   1.000
_cell.length_c   1.000
_cell.angle_alpha   90.00
_cell.angle_beta   90.00
_cell.angle_gamma   90.00
#
_symmetry.space_group_name_H-M   'P 1'
#
loop_
_entity.id
_entity.type
_entity.pdbx_description
1 polymer ?
#
loop_
_entity_poly.entity_id
_entity_poly.type
_entity_poly.pdbx_seq_one_letter_code
_entity_poly.pdbx_strand_id
1 'polypeptide(L)'
;MRRFTGSRLLVATHNAGKLEEMRSMLAPLGIACVGGAELGLPEPEETESTFIGNARIKAHAAAKATGLPALADDSGIEVDGLGGAPGVYTADWAQTPVGRDFVRAMARTWAELEAVSAPFPRKARFRSTLVLAWPDGHEEVFEGKCEGEVIWPMRGAQGHGYDPMFVPEGHVITFAEMDPALKNKISHRADAFAKLMKCLGGKMQRISTGSPFEAAMSYSRAVVKGPWCFVSGVTGYDYATMTMPDDIAAQARNCFATIGWALKQGGFELADIVRVQYTVTDAALVEALAPALNEALGDIRPAATMVVAGLIRPEMKVEIEVTAFKG
;
A
#
# COMPACT_ATOMS: atom_id res chain seq x y z
N MET A 1 -12.33 -6.85 14.07
CA MET A 1 -11.97 -6.01 12.92
C MET A 1 -12.96 -6.20 11.78
N ARG A 2 -13.87 -5.24 11.59
CA ARG A 2 -14.78 -5.13 10.44
C ARG A 2 -13.97 -4.77 9.20
N ARG A 3 -14.06 -5.56 8.13
CA ARG A 3 -13.35 -5.24 6.89
C ARG A 3 -14.03 -4.10 6.12
N PHE A 4 -13.23 -3.18 5.60
CA PHE A 4 -13.68 -2.24 4.58
C PHE A 4 -13.69 -2.93 3.21
N THR A 5 -14.83 -2.85 2.52
CA THR A 5 -15.07 -3.48 1.21
C THR A 5 -15.52 -2.48 0.15
N GLY A 6 -15.59 -1.18 0.50
CA GLY A 6 -15.96 -0.11 -0.40
C GLY A 6 -14.85 0.23 -1.40
N SER A 7 -15.20 1.02 -2.42
CA SER A 7 -14.25 1.55 -3.40
C SER A 7 -14.00 3.06 -3.25
N ARG A 8 -14.62 3.69 -2.24
CA ARG A 8 -14.49 5.11 -1.96
C ARG A 8 -14.33 5.34 -0.46
N LEU A 9 -13.25 5.99 -0.07
CA LEU A 9 -12.91 6.29 1.32
C LEU A 9 -12.70 7.80 1.48
N LEU A 10 -13.33 8.39 2.48
CA LEU A 10 -13.07 9.78 2.85
C LEU A 10 -11.81 9.83 3.71
N VAL A 11 -10.85 10.68 3.37
CA VAL A 11 -9.70 10.97 4.23
C VAL A 11 -9.97 12.31 4.91
N ALA A 12 -10.22 12.26 6.21
CA ALA A 12 -10.58 13.40 7.06
C ALA A 12 -9.35 14.27 7.38
N THR A 13 -8.73 14.81 6.34
CA THR A 13 -7.59 15.73 6.42
C THR A 13 -7.78 16.89 5.45
N HIS A 14 -7.29 18.06 5.85
CA HIS A 14 -7.18 19.24 5.00
C HIS A 14 -5.74 19.45 4.50
N ASN A 15 -4.81 18.63 4.97
CA ASN A 15 -3.43 18.67 4.50
C ASN A 15 -3.33 17.92 3.16
N ALA A 16 -3.12 18.68 2.08
CA ALA A 16 -3.00 18.14 0.73
C ALA A 16 -1.88 17.07 0.60
N GLY A 17 -0.75 17.25 1.31
CA GLY A 17 0.33 16.28 1.33
C GLY A 17 -0.08 14.95 1.98
N LYS A 18 -0.76 15.00 3.14
CA LYS A 18 -1.30 13.78 3.78
C LYS A 18 -2.33 13.07 2.90
N LEU A 19 -3.19 13.83 2.21
CA LEU A 19 -4.17 13.25 1.29
C LEU A 19 -3.48 12.52 0.12
N GLU A 20 -2.44 13.12 -0.46
CA GLU A 20 -1.71 12.53 -1.57
C GLU A 20 -0.94 11.27 -1.14
N GLU A 21 -0.32 11.28 0.05
CA GLU A 21 0.27 10.07 0.65
C GLU A 21 -0.79 8.95 0.77
N MET A 22 -1.97 9.25 1.29
CA MET A 22 -3.05 8.25 1.43
C MET A 22 -3.57 7.77 0.08
N ARG A 23 -3.69 8.64 -0.93
CA ARG A 23 -4.06 8.26 -2.30
C ARG A 23 -3.06 7.29 -2.89
N SER A 24 -1.77 7.61 -2.81
CA SER A 24 -0.70 6.76 -3.31
C SER A 24 -0.72 5.37 -2.67
N MET A 25 -0.92 5.31 -1.35
CA MET A 25 -0.95 4.05 -0.61
C MET A 25 -2.22 3.21 -0.84
N LEU A 26 -3.37 3.85 -1.10
CA LEU A 26 -4.67 3.17 -1.24
C LEU A 26 -5.05 2.88 -2.70
N ALA A 27 -4.45 3.56 -3.67
CA ALA A 27 -4.70 3.35 -5.10
C ALA A 27 -4.45 1.89 -5.55
N PRO A 28 -3.39 1.18 -5.12
CA PRO A 28 -3.17 -0.23 -5.48
C PRO A 28 -4.30 -1.18 -5.02
N LEU A 29 -5.12 -0.76 -4.05
CA LEU A 29 -6.26 -1.54 -3.56
C LEU A 29 -7.56 -1.25 -4.32
N GLY A 30 -7.53 -0.36 -5.31
CA GLY A 30 -8.72 0.12 -6.01
C GLY A 30 -9.64 0.98 -5.13
N ILE A 31 -9.09 1.64 -4.10
CA ILE A 31 -9.84 2.52 -3.19
C ILE A 31 -9.60 3.98 -3.60
N ALA A 32 -10.64 4.64 -4.10
CA ALA A 32 -10.62 6.05 -4.41
C ALA A 32 -10.71 6.90 -3.13
N CYS A 33 -9.74 7.78 -2.91
CA CYS A 33 -9.70 8.66 -1.74
C CYS A 33 -10.20 10.06 -2.07
N VAL A 34 -11.12 10.57 -1.26
CA VAL A 34 -11.62 11.95 -1.34
C VAL A 34 -11.23 12.68 -0.07
N GLY A 35 -10.71 13.90 -0.17
CA GLY A 35 -10.29 14.70 0.98
C GLY A 35 -11.45 15.42 1.67
N GLY A 36 -11.32 15.66 2.98
CA GLY A 36 -12.30 16.47 3.73
C GLY A 36 -12.43 17.89 3.18
N ALA A 37 -11.29 18.53 2.85
CA ALA A 37 -11.27 19.85 2.24
C ALA A 37 -11.94 19.88 0.85
N GLU A 38 -11.79 18.82 0.05
CA GLU A 38 -12.41 18.70 -1.28
C GLU A 38 -13.94 18.62 -1.20
N LEU A 39 -14.46 18.12 -0.07
CA LEU A 39 -15.90 18.08 0.22
C LEU A 39 -16.40 19.33 0.97
N GLY A 40 -15.53 20.31 1.23
CA GLY A 40 -15.88 21.51 1.97
C GLY A 40 -16.27 21.25 3.43
N LEU A 41 -15.74 20.18 4.03
CA LEU A 41 -15.99 19.88 5.44
C LEU A 41 -15.27 20.90 6.34
N PRO A 42 -15.85 21.29 7.49
CA PRO A 42 -15.13 22.05 8.50
C PRO A 42 -14.07 21.18 9.18
N GLU A 43 -12.97 21.79 9.62
CA GLU A 43 -12.04 21.12 10.55
C GLU A 43 -12.70 21.08 11.94
N PRO A 44 -12.94 19.90 12.52
CA PRO A 44 -13.42 19.83 13.90
C PRO A 44 -12.30 20.25 14.86
N GLU A 45 -12.68 20.87 15.98
CA GLU A 45 -11.72 21.18 17.04
C GLU A 45 -11.15 19.89 17.65
N GLU A 46 -9.82 19.83 17.73
CA GLU A 46 -9.09 18.73 18.37
C GLU A 46 -8.99 18.99 19.88
N THR A 47 -9.99 18.54 20.64
CA THR A 47 -10.13 18.85 22.08
C THR A 47 -9.58 17.76 23.00
N GLU A 48 -9.12 16.63 22.46
CA GLU A 48 -8.70 15.48 23.26
C GLU A 48 -7.20 15.54 23.57
N SER A 49 -6.83 14.93 24.71
CA SER A 49 -5.44 14.84 25.16
C SER A 49 -4.72 13.58 24.63
N THR A 50 -5.33 12.86 23.70
CA THR A 50 -4.79 11.61 23.15
C THR A 50 -4.92 11.58 21.63
N PHE A 51 -3.93 10.97 20.94
CA PHE A 51 -3.96 10.82 19.49
C PHE A 51 -5.23 10.10 18.99
N ILE A 52 -5.63 9.04 19.70
CA ILE A 52 -6.86 8.30 19.38
C ILE A 52 -8.11 9.17 19.52
N GLY A 53 -8.19 10.02 20.55
CA GLY A 53 -9.32 10.93 20.76
C GLY A 53 -9.47 11.93 19.61
N ASN A 54 -8.39 12.60 19.22
CA ASN A 54 -8.42 13.57 18.11
C ASN A 54 -8.67 12.89 16.76
N ALA A 55 -8.07 11.72 16.51
CA ALA A 55 -8.36 10.94 15.32
C ALA A 55 -9.84 10.51 15.24
N ARG A 56 -10.45 10.11 16.37
CA ARG A 56 -11.89 9.78 16.46
C ARG A 56 -12.77 10.97 16.15
N ILE A 57 -12.49 12.13 16.74
CA ILE A 57 -13.24 13.37 16.46
C ILE A 57 -13.30 13.62 14.95
N LYS A 58 -12.13 13.60 14.29
CA LYS A 58 -12.02 13.80 12.84
C LYS A 58 -12.77 12.74 12.04
N ALA A 59 -12.54 11.46 12.31
CA ALA A 59 -13.12 10.36 11.55
C ALA A 59 -14.65 10.31 11.66
N HIS A 60 -15.19 10.39 12.88
CA HIS A 60 -16.63 10.33 13.11
C HIS A 60 -17.36 11.58 12.59
N ALA A 61 -16.78 12.78 12.77
CA ALA A 61 -17.36 14.00 12.21
C ALA A 61 -17.49 13.89 10.69
N ALA A 62 -16.44 13.44 10.01
CA ALA A 62 -16.42 13.32 8.55
C ALA A 62 -17.35 12.20 8.06
N ALA A 63 -17.39 11.04 8.74
CA ALA A 63 -18.29 9.95 8.39
C ALA A 63 -19.77 10.32 8.55
N LYS A 64 -20.10 11.00 9.65
CA LYS A 64 -21.47 11.50 9.92
C LYS A 64 -21.91 12.57 8.93
N ALA A 65 -21.02 13.50 8.58
CA ALA A 65 -21.33 14.59 7.67
C ALA A 65 -21.59 14.12 6.22
N THR A 66 -20.95 13.03 5.80
CA THR A 66 -20.94 12.60 4.39
C THR A 66 -21.69 11.29 4.14
N GLY A 67 -21.95 10.49 5.16
CA GLY A 67 -22.46 9.12 5.02
C GLY A 67 -21.45 8.15 4.38
N LEU A 68 -20.18 8.53 4.26
CA LEU A 68 -19.10 7.68 3.78
C LEU A 68 -18.27 7.14 4.96
N PRO A 69 -17.68 5.94 4.86
CA PRO A 69 -16.62 5.56 5.77
C PRO A 69 -15.45 6.56 5.65
N ALA A 70 -14.90 6.96 6.79
CA ALA A 70 -13.88 7.99 6.87
C ALA A 70 -12.66 7.52 7.65
N LEU A 71 -11.48 7.81 7.11
CA LEU A 71 -10.18 7.56 7.71
C LEU A 71 -9.62 8.90 8.21
N ALA A 72 -9.23 8.97 9.47
CA ALA A 72 -8.48 10.09 10.03
C ALA A 72 -7.13 9.63 10.58
N ASP A 73 -6.16 10.54 10.58
CA ASP A 73 -4.85 10.37 11.21
C ASP A 73 -4.65 11.46 12.27
N ASP A 74 -4.13 11.05 13.43
CA ASP A 74 -3.50 11.96 14.36
C ASP A 74 -2.10 11.49 14.73
N SER A 75 -1.12 12.39 14.67
CA SER A 75 0.29 12.02 14.75
C SER A 75 1.14 13.08 15.44
N GLY A 76 2.20 12.63 16.11
CA GLY A 76 3.10 13.49 16.87
C GLY A 76 4.34 12.74 17.35
N ILE A 77 5.18 13.43 18.11
CA ILE A 77 6.38 12.87 18.73
C ILE A 77 6.26 12.96 20.26
N GLU A 78 6.60 11.87 20.94
CA GLU A 78 6.68 11.80 22.38
C GLU A 78 8.16 11.67 22.78
N VAL A 79 8.64 12.52 23.68
CA VAL A 79 10.02 12.48 24.18
C VAL A 79 10.03 12.05 25.64
N ASP A 80 10.74 10.97 25.94
CA ASP A 80 10.68 10.30 27.25
C ASP A 80 11.20 11.20 28.37
N GLY A 81 12.28 11.93 28.11
CA GLY A 81 12.87 12.87 29.06
C GLY A 81 11.96 14.07 29.40
N LEU A 82 10.90 14.31 28.63
CA LEU A 82 9.89 15.35 28.86
C LEU A 82 8.53 14.76 29.26
N GLY A 83 8.50 13.51 29.73
CA GLY A 83 7.24 12.85 30.11
C GLY A 83 6.27 12.65 28.95
N GLY A 84 6.79 12.53 27.72
CA GLY A 84 5.99 12.36 26.50
C GLY A 84 5.66 13.66 25.77
N ALA A 85 6.04 14.83 26.28
CA ALA A 85 5.88 16.08 25.53
C ALA A 85 6.79 16.10 24.28
N PRO A 86 6.38 16.76 23.18
CA PRO A 86 5.13 17.51 23.01
C PRO A 86 3.88 16.63 22.84
N GLY A 87 4.01 15.36 22.44
CA GLY A 87 2.92 14.41 22.33
C GLY A 87 1.84 14.88 21.34
N VAL A 88 0.57 14.81 21.76
CA VAL A 88 -0.58 15.28 20.97
C VAL A 88 -0.46 16.76 20.56
N TYR A 89 0.27 17.57 21.34
CA TYR A 89 0.49 19.00 21.09
C TYR A 89 1.68 19.28 20.16
N THR A 90 2.18 18.29 19.41
CA THR A 90 3.36 18.43 18.53
C THR A 90 3.25 19.62 17.58
N ALA A 91 2.07 19.84 16.99
CA ALA A 91 1.82 20.95 16.08
C ALA A 91 1.76 22.30 16.81
N ASP A 92 1.09 22.34 17.97
CA ASP A 92 0.95 23.55 18.81
C ASP A 92 2.28 23.98 19.40
N TRP A 93 3.16 23.02 19.70
CA TRP A 93 4.52 23.27 20.17
C TRP A 93 5.34 24.08 19.17
N ALA A 94 5.02 23.96 17.87
CA ALA A 94 5.62 24.73 16.79
C ALA A 94 4.84 26.01 16.45
N GLN A 95 3.65 26.23 17.02
CA GLN A 95 2.79 27.35 16.64
C GLN A 95 3.42 28.70 17.02
N THR A 96 3.32 29.65 16.09
CA THR A 96 3.67 31.07 16.25
C THR A 96 2.57 31.94 15.66
N PRO A 97 2.57 33.27 15.89
CA PRO A 97 1.59 34.18 15.27
C PRO A 97 1.61 34.19 13.73
N VAL A 98 2.71 33.77 13.10
CA VAL A 98 2.89 33.77 11.64
C VAL A 98 2.86 32.36 11.02
N GLY A 99 2.49 31.33 11.81
CA GLY A 99 2.44 29.94 11.37
C GLY A 99 3.31 29.02 12.22
N ARG A 100 3.56 27.79 11.74
CA ARG A 100 4.33 26.79 12.47
C ARG A 100 5.83 26.90 12.16
N ASP A 101 6.65 26.99 13.20
CA ASP A 101 8.11 26.97 13.14
C ASP A 101 8.65 25.76 13.91
N PHE A 102 8.98 24.71 13.16
CA PHE A 102 9.51 23.47 13.74
C PHE A 102 10.99 23.56 14.13
N VAL A 103 11.75 24.52 13.60
CA VAL A 103 13.12 24.76 14.06
C VAL A 103 13.09 25.28 15.49
N ARG A 104 12.21 26.25 15.77
CA ARG A 104 11.95 26.73 17.14
C ARG A 104 11.42 25.62 18.04
N ALA A 105 10.51 24.78 17.53
CA ALA A 105 9.95 23.66 18.28
C ALA A 105 11.04 22.66 18.74
N MET A 106 11.89 22.22 17.82
CA MET A 106 13.02 21.32 18.11
C MET A 106 14.06 21.96 19.05
N ALA A 107 14.38 23.25 18.85
CA ALA A 107 15.28 23.97 19.75
C ALA A 107 14.72 24.04 21.18
N ARG A 108 13.42 24.30 21.33
CA ARG A 108 12.72 24.26 22.62
C ARG A 108 12.79 22.88 23.25
N THR A 109 12.48 21.82 22.49
CA THR A 109 12.57 20.43 22.98
C THR A 109 13.97 20.11 23.50
N TRP A 110 15.02 20.52 22.77
CA TRP A 110 16.39 20.31 23.25
C TRP A 110 16.72 21.06 24.53
N ALA A 111 16.36 22.35 24.59
CA ALA A 111 16.61 23.20 25.75
C ALA A 111 15.87 22.69 27.00
N GLU A 112 14.62 22.23 26.86
CA GLU A 112 13.86 21.64 27.96
C GLU A 112 14.50 20.33 28.45
N LEU A 113 15.02 19.48 27.54
CA LEU A 113 15.75 18.28 27.92
C LEU A 113 17.06 18.58 28.67
N GLU A 114 17.75 19.66 28.31
CA GLU A 114 18.92 20.15 29.05
C GLU A 114 18.54 20.68 30.44
N ALA A 115 17.46 21.46 30.53
CA ALA A 115 16.99 22.02 31.79
C ALA A 115 16.64 20.94 32.84
N VAL A 116 16.10 19.80 32.39
CA VAL A 116 15.80 18.66 33.27
C VAL A 116 16.96 17.65 33.39
N SER A 117 18.12 17.95 32.79
CA SER A 117 19.28 17.04 32.76
C SER A 117 18.91 15.63 32.28
N ALA A 118 18.09 15.53 31.24
CA ALA A 118 17.63 14.26 30.70
C ALA A 118 18.83 13.40 30.25
N PRO A 119 18.93 12.13 30.70
CA PRO A 119 20.06 11.27 30.39
C PRO A 119 20.10 10.90 28.92
N PHE A 120 21.30 10.61 28.43
CA PHE A 120 21.49 10.00 27.12
C PHE A 120 21.40 8.47 27.20
N PRO A 121 20.89 7.79 26.16
CA PRO A 121 20.26 8.37 24.97
C PRO A 121 18.91 9.02 25.29
N ARG A 122 18.61 10.17 24.66
CA ARG A 122 17.33 10.89 24.84
C ARG A 122 16.26 10.23 23.97
N LYS A 123 15.64 9.18 24.50
CA LYS A 123 14.65 8.36 23.80
C LYS A 123 13.40 9.17 23.43
N ALA A 124 12.89 8.87 22.25
CA ALA A 124 11.66 9.44 21.73
C ALA A 124 10.99 8.46 20.78
N ARG A 125 9.72 8.71 20.48
CA ARG A 125 8.96 7.92 19.52
C ARG A 125 8.01 8.79 18.73
N PHE A 126 7.95 8.56 17.43
CA PHE A 126 6.82 9.05 16.65
C PHE A 126 5.61 8.12 16.82
N ARG A 127 4.43 8.70 16.87
CA ARG A 127 3.12 8.03 16.98
C ARG A 127 2.24 8.48 15.82
N SER A 128 1.50 7.54 15.22
CA SER A 128 0.37 7.83 14.33
C SER A 128 -0.78 6.92 14.72
N THR A 129 -1.97 7.50 14.87
CA THR A 129 -3.18 6.76 15.14
C THR A 129 -4.15 6.99 13.99
N LEU A 130 -4.39 5.92 13.22
CA LEU A 130 -5.39 5.90 12.18
C LEU A 130 -6.71 5.39 12.76
N VAL A 131 -7.80 6.13 12.52
CA VAL A 131 -9.16 5.71 12.88
C VAL A 131 -9.98 5.61 11.61
N LEU A 132 -10.50 4.41 11.33
CA LEU A 132 -11.47 4.17 10.27
C LEU A 132 -12.87 4.08 10.90
N ALA A 133 -13.70 5.10 10.66
CA ALA A 133 -15.07 5.18 11.16
C ALA A 133 -16.10 4.91 10.07
N TRP A 134 -17.21 4.27 10.43
CA TRP A 134 -18.37 4.07 9.57
C TRP A 134 -19.54 4.96 10.01
N PRO A 135 -20.48 5.29 9.09
CA PRO A 135 -21.64 6.12 9.42
C PRO A 135 -22.57 5.53 10.50
N ASP A 136 -22.49 4.23 10.76
CA ASP A 136 -23.24 3.54 11.83
C ASP A 136 -22.58 3.68 13.21
N GLY A 137 -21.47 4.42 13.31
CA GLY A 137 -20.72 4.66 14.54
C GLY A 137 -19.69 3.58 14.87
N HIS A 138 -19.59 2.51 14.08
CA HIS A 138 -18.50 1.53 14.23
C HIS A 138 -17.16 2.18 13.89
N GLU A 139 -16.09 1.75 14.55
CA GLU A 139 -14.72 2.17 14.25
C GLU A 139 -13.72 1.03 14.33
N GLU A 140 -12.60 1.20 13.63
CA GLU A 140 -11.39 0.41 13.80
C GLU A 140 -10.20 1.35 13.99
N VAL A 141 -9.31 1.00 14.92
CA VAL A 141 -8.18 1.83 15.33
C VAL A 141 -6.87 1.12 15.03
N PHE A 142 -5.93 1.84 14.43
CA PHE A 142 -4.62 1.33 14.04
C PHE A 142 -3.55 2.30 14.53
N GLU A 143 -2.87 1.91 15.61
CA GLU A 143 -1.76 2.67 16.16
C GLU A 143 -0.45 2.19 15.54
N GLY A 144 0.35 3.14 15.05
CA GLY A 144 1.69 2.92 14.57
C GLY A 144 2.71 3.72 15.37
N LYS A 145 3.92 3.17 15.48
CA LYS A 145 5.01 3.82 16.18
C LYS A 145 6.35 3.61 15.49
N CYS A 146 7.26 4.55 15.74
CA CYS A 146 8.67 4.39 15.38
C CYS A 146 9.50 4.86 16.58
N GLU A 147 10.25 3.93 17.17
CA GLU A 147 11.13 4.19 18.30
C GLU A 147 12.45 4.79 17.79
N GLY A 148 13.07 5.65 18.60
CA GLY A 148 14.33 6.28 18.25
C GLY A 148 14.83 7.19 19.37
N GLU A 149 15.59 8.20 18.97
CA GLU A 149 16.15 9.20 19.86
C GLU A 149 16.17 10.57 19.21
N VAL A 150 16.14 11.61 20.05
CA VAL A 150 16.34 12.99 19.62
C VAL A 150 17.80 13.39 19.77
N ILE A 151 18.31 14.08 18.75
CA ILE A 151 19.69 14.55 18.66
C ILE A 151 19.78 16.06 18.51
N TRP A 152 20.95 16.62 18.81
CA TRP A 152 21.27 18.01 18.52
C TRP A 152 22.77 18.16 18.21
N PRO A 153 23.17 19.06 17.28
CA PRO A 153 22.33 19.86 16.41
C PRO A 153 21.51 18.98 15.43
N MET A 154 20.37 19.51 15.00
CA MET A 154 19.53 18.86 13.97
C MET A 154 20.30 18.68 12.65
N ARG A 155 20.00 17.63 11.89
CA ARG A 155 20.64 17.31 10.60
C ARG A 155 19.62 16.93 9.54
N GLY A 156 19.96 17.19 8.27
CA GLY A 156 19.12 16.86 7.12
C GLY A 156 18.16 17.98 6.71
N ALA A 157 17.65 17.87 5.49
CA ALA A 157 16.77 18.88 4.87
C ALA A 157 15.48 18.26 4.28
N GLN A 158 15.38 16.93 4.30
CA GLN A 158 14.21 16.21 3.80
C GLN A 158 13.14 16.08 4.88
N GLY A 159 11.94 15.66 4.48
CA GLY A 159 10.85 15.44 5.42
C GLY A 159 10.25 16.72 5.99
N HIS A 160 9.71 16.64 7.21
CA HIS A 160 8.97 17.73 7.85
C HIS A 160 9.00 17.60 9.38
N GLY A 161 8.61 18.65 10.09
CA GLY A 161 8.41 18.58 11.54
C GLY A 161 9.71 18.27 12.29
N TYR A 162 9.68 17.23 13.13
CA TYR A 162 10.80 16.79 13.97
C TYR A 162 11.79 15.84 13.26
N ASP A 163 11.59 15.55 11.97
CA ASP A 163 12.47 14.66 11.21
C ASP A 163 13.97 15.04 11.30
N PRO A 164 14.38 16.33 11.33
CA PRO A 164 15.78 16.69 11.45
C PRO A 164 16.43 16.40 12.80
N MET A 165 15.64 16.18 13.85
CA MET A 165 16.12 15.88 15.20
C MET A 165 16.00 14.38 15.53
N PHE A 166 15.22 13.60 14.77
CA PHE A 166 14.89 12.22 15.12
C PHE A 166 15.75 11.21 14.37
N VAL A 167 16.48 10.37 15.11
CA VAL A 167 17.20 9.20 14.60
C VAL A 167 16.40 7.95 14.97
N PRO A 168 15.85 7.19 14.00
CA PRO A 168 15.13 5.96 14.29
C PRO A 168 16.07 4.88 14.81
N GLU A 169 15.54 3.99 15.65
CA GLU A 169 16.31 2.87 16.21
C GLU A 169 16.93 2.00 15.11
N GLY A 170 18.20 1.63 15.29
CA GLY A 170 18.97 0.87 14.30
C GLY A 170 19.62 1.69 13.19
N HIS A 171 19.46 3.02 13.20
CA HIS A 171 20.09 3.92 12.24
C HIS A 171 20.97 4.98 12.91
N VAL A 172 21.82 5.63 12.11
CA VAL A 172 22.72 6.72 12.54
C VAL A 172 22.41 8.08 11.90
N ILE A 173 21.53 8.08 10.90
CA ILE A 173 21.08 9.26 10.17
C ILE A 173 19.67 9.65 10.63
N THR A 174 19.35 10.93 10.60
CA THR A 174 18.01 11.42 10.95
C THR A 174 17.00 11.07 9.86
N PHE A 175 15.70 11.14 10.18
CA PHE A 175 14.66 11.03 9.15
C PHE A 175 14.79 12.09 8.04
N ALA A 176 15.34 13.27 8.33
CA ALA A 176 15.57 14.31 7.32
C ALA A 176 16.83 14.10 6.47
N GLU A 177 17.69 13.15 6.84
CA GLU A 177 18.84 12.68 6.05
C GLU A 177 18.51 11.41 5.23
N MET A 178 17.41 10.73 5.55
CA MET A 178 16.98 9.49 4.88
C MET A 178 16.31 9.75 3.54
N ASP A 179 16.52 8.84 2.59
CA ASP A 179 15.71 8.76 1.38
C ASP A 179 14.21 8.67 1.71
N PRO A 180 13.31 9.42 1.04
CA PRO A 180 11.90 9.45 1.39
C PRO A 180 11.22 8.08 1.26
N ALA A 181 11.64 7.25 0.30
CA ALA A 181 11.07 5.92 0.12
C ALA A 181 11.50 4.98 1.25
N LEU A 182 12.72 5.13 1.80
CA LEU A 182 13.15 4.39 2.98
C LEU A 182 12.37 4.82 4.22
N LYS A 183 12.24 6.13 4.47
CA LYS A 183 11.43 6.65 5.61
C LYS A 183 10.00 6.12 5.56
N ASN A 184 9.39 6.13 4.37
CA ASN A 184 8.02 5.65 4.15
C ASN A 184 7.84 4.14 4.41
N LYS A 185 8.92 3.35 4.54
CA LYS A 185 8.87 1.94 4.91
C LYS A 185 8.97 1.69 6.42
N ILE A 186 9.66 2.56 7.16
CA ILE A 186 10.01 2.32 8.57
C ILE A 186 9.33 3.27 9.57
N SER A 187 8.61 4.28 9.07
CA SER A 187 7.97 5.29 9.92
C SER A 187 6.78 4.76 10.72
N HIS A 188 6.39 5.53 11.72
CA HIS A 188 5.17 5.34 12.51
C HIS A 188 3.90 5.25 11.65
N ARG A 189 3.79 6.04 10.57
CA ARG A 189 2.67 5.94 9.63
C ARG A 189 2.72 4.65 8.83
N ALA A 190 3.91 4.20 8.43
CA ALA A 190 4.06 2.93 7.72
C ALA A 190 3.57 1.75 8.57
N ASP A 191 3.92 1.74 9.86
CA ASP A 191 3.44 0.75 10.82
C ASP A 191 1.91 0.81 11.03
N ALA A 192 1.34 2.01 11.22
CA ALA A 192 -0.11 2.20 11.34
C ALA A 192 -0.84 1.74 10.07
N PHE A 193 -0.31 2.08 8.91
CA PHE A 193 -0.89 1.75 7.61
C PHE A 193 -0.81 0.24 7.34
N ALA A 194 0.31 -0.42 7.63
CA ALA A 194 0.43 -1.87 7.51
C ALA A 194 -0.61 -2.63 8.36
N LYS A 195 -1.01 -2.06 9.50
CA LYS A 195 -2.11 -2.58 10.33
C LYS A 195 -3.47 -2.31 9.68
N LEU A 196 -3.72 -1.09 9.20
CA LEU A 196 -4.92 -0.72 8.44
C LEU A 196 -5.11 -1.62 7.21
N MET A 197 -4.05 -1.98 6.49
CA MET A 197 -4.11 -2.85 5.31
C MET A 197 -4.79 -4.19 5.57
N LYS A 198 -4.69 -4.72 6.79
CA LYS A 198 -5.37 -5.98 7.18
C LYS A 198 -6.89 -5.81 7.23
N CYS A 199 -7.37 -4.58 7.48
CA CYS A 199 -8.77 -4.17 7.50
C CYS A 199 -9.31 -3.88 6.09
N LEU A 200 -8.46 -3.40 5.19
CA LEU A 200 -8.82 -3.04 3.82
C LEU A 200 -8.91 -4.30 2.94
N GLY A 201 -10.10 -4.89 2.88
CA GLY A 201 -10.38 -6.00 1.98
C GLY A 201 -10.66 -5.50 0.58
N GLY A 202 -9.62 -5.03 -0.15
CA GLY A 202 -9.72 -4.50 -1.52
C GLY A 202 -10.70 -5.32 -2.38
N LYS A 203 -11.56 -4.64 -3.14
CA LYS A 203 -12.63 -5.31 -3.91
C LYS A 203 -11.99 -6.36 -4.84
N MET A 204 -12.67 -7.49 -5.00
CA MET A 204 -12.27 -8.44 -6.03
C MET A 204 -12.43 -7.76 -7.39
N GLN A 205 -11.32 -7.49 -8.09
CA GLN A 205 -11.34 -6.99 -9.46
C GLN A 205 -11.33 -8.20 -10.40
N ARG A 206 -12.24 -8.21 -11.36
CA ARG A 206 -12.29 -9.21 -12.43
C ARG A 206 -11.82 -8.55 -13.72
N ILE A 207 -10.88 -9.20 -14.39
CA ILE A 207 -10.31 -8.76 -15.66
C ILE A 207 -10.78 -9.74 -16.71
N SER A 208 -11.36 -9.23 -17.79
CA SER A 208 -11.85 -10.03 -18.90
C SER A 208 -11.25 -9.55 -20.21
N THR A 209 -10.93 -10.47 -21.10
CA THR A 209 -10.53 -10.14 -22.48
C THR A 209 -11.72 -9.71 -23.35
N GLY A 210 -12.96 -9.89 -22.86
CA GLY A 210 -14.17 -9.78 -23.67
C GLY A 210 -14.42 -11.01 -24.54
N SER A 211 -13.62 -12.07 -24.42
CA SER A 211 -13.82 -13.31 -25.17
C SER A 211 -15.20 -13.92 -24.90
N PRO A 212 -15.96 -14.32 -25.94
CA PRO A 212 -17.23 -15.05 -25.77
C PRO A 212 -17.07 -16.34 -24.95
N PHE A 213 -15.87 -16.93 -24.97
CA PHE A 213 -15.57 -18.14 -24.21
C PHE A 213 -15.54 -17.90 -22.70
N GLU A 214 -15.07 -16.73 -22.24
CA GLU A 214 -15.08 -16.35 -20.83
C GLU A 214 -16.52 -16.22 -20.31
N ALA A 215 -17.41 -15.63 -21.12
CA ALA A 215 -18.83 -15.54 -20.81
C ALA A 215 -19.51 -16.92 -20.80
N ALA A 216 -19.25 -17.76 -21.79
CA ALA A 216 -19.86 -19.09 -21.92
C ALA A 216 -19.45 -20.04 -20.78
N MET A 217 -18.18 -20.01 -20.37
CA MET A 217 -17.62 -20.88 -19.33
C MET A 217 -17.63 -20.26 -17.92
N SER A 218 -18.18 -19.06 -17.77
CA SER A 218 -18.34 -18.38 -16.47
C SER A 218 -17.04 -18.14 -15.69
N TYR A 219 -15.98 -17.67 -16.35
CA TYR A 219 -14.73 -17.27 -15.71
C TYR A 219 -14.25 -15.88 -16.18
N SER A 220 -13.27 -15.32 -15.49
CA SER A 220 -12.59 -14.07 -15.87
C SER A 220 -11.15 -14.39 -16.22
N ARG A 221 -10.56 -13.73 -17.22
CA ARG A 221 -9.13 -13.90 -17.57
C ARG A 221 -8.21 -13.82 -16.36
N ALA A 222 -8.47 -12.86 -15.46
CA ALA A 222 -7.79 -12.79 -14.19
C ALA A 222 -8.70 -12.25 -13.07
N VAL A 223 -8.35 -12.60 -11.83
CA VAL A 223 -8.96 -12.07 -10.62
C VAL A 223 -7.87 -11.48 -9.72
N VAL A 224 -8.03 -10.21 -9.35
CA VAL A 224 -7.16 -9.54 -8.38
C VAL A 224 -7.89 -9.43 -7.05
N LYS A 225 -7.20 -9.80 -5.97
CA LYS A 225 -7.70 -9.65 -4.60
C LYS A 225 -6.56 -9.28 -3.65
N GLY A 226 -6.52 -8.00 -3.28
CA GLY A 226 -5.42 -7.45 -2.49
C GLY A 226 -4.09 -7.61 -3.25
N PRO A 227 -3.03 -8.14 -2.63
CA PRO A 227 -1.71 -8.27 -3.28
C PRO A 227 -1.62 -9.44 -4.28
N TRP A 228 -2.71 -10.19 -4.50
CA TRP A 228 -2.70 -11.39 -5.33
C TRP A 228 -3.40 -11.16 -6.67
N CYS A 229 -2.82 -11.71 -7.73
CA CYS A 229 -3.46 -11.85 -9.04
C CYS A 229 -3.44 -13.32 -9.47
N PHE A 230 -4.61 -13.84 -9.83
CA PHE A 230 -4.80 -15.19 -10.33
C PHE A 230 -5.23 -15.09 -11.79
N VAL A 231 -4.37 -15.52 -12.71
CA VAL A 231 -4.67 -15.54 -14.15
C VAL A 231 -5.13 -16.95 -14.50
N SER A 232 -6.33 -17.08 -15.08
CA SER A 232 -6.87 -18.37 -15.53
C SER A 232 -6.01 -18.97 -16.65
N GLY A 233 -6.13 -20.27 -16.87
CA GLY A 233 -5.52 -20.98 -17.99
C GLY A 233 -5.67 -20.24 -19.32
N VAL A 234 -4.53 -19.95 -19.94
CA VAL A 234 -4.42 -19.23 -21.21
C VAL A 234 -3.93 -20.19 -22.27
N THR A 235 -4.67 -20.28 -23.37
CA THR A 235 -4.30 -21.07 -24.57
C THR A 235 -3.76 -20.13 -25.66
N GLY A 236 -2.97 -20.69 -26.57
CA GLY A 236 -2.12 -19.92 -27.49
C GLY A 236 -2.80 -19.24 -28.70
N TYR A 237 -4.10 -18.93 -28.62
CA TYR A 237 -4.76 -18.18 -29.70
C TYR A 237 -4.12 -16.80 -29.88
N ASP A 238 -3.87 -16.42 -31.13
CA ASP A 238 -3.68 -15.02 -31.49
C ASP A 238 -5.06 -14.36 -31.58
N TYR A 239 -5.40 -13.51 -30.62
CA TYR A 239 -6.70 -12.83 -30.59
C TYR A 239 -6.84 -11.71 -31.63
N ALA A 240 -5.74 -11.23 -32.24
CA ALA A 240 -5.82 -10.25 -33.31
C ALA A 240 -6.24 -10.89 -34.64
N THR A 241 -5.76 -12.10 -34.91
CA THR A 241 -6.04 -12.85 -36.14
C THR A 241 -7.08 -13.96 -35.95
N MET A 242 -7.43 -14.28 -34.71
CA MET A 242 -8.23 -15.43 -34.29
C MET A 242 -7.67 -16.79 -34.78
N THR A 243 -6.35 -16.88 -34.94
CA THR A 243 -5.69 -18.12 -35.39
C THR A 243 -4.99 -18.84 -34.24
N MET A 244 -4.94 -20.17 -34.32
CA MET A 244 -4.10 -20.99 -33.45
C MET A 244 -2.83 -21.35 -34.22
N PRO A 245 -1.63 -20.94 -33.77
CA PRO A 245 -0.39 -21.40 -34.38
C PRO A 245 -0.20 -22.91 -34.22
N ASP A 246 0.35 -23.57 -35.23
CA ASP A 246 0.72 -24.99 -35.11
C ASP A 246 1.93 -25.20 -34.20
N ASP A 247 2.85 -24.24 -34.12
CA ASP A 247 4.04 -24.35 -33.28
C ASP A 247 3.72 -24.10 -31.80
N ILE A 248 4.16 -25.00 -30.92
CA ILE A 248 3.91 -24.88 -29.47
C ILE A 248 4.62 -23.67 -28.86
N ALA A 249 5.80 -23.30 -29.37
CA ALA A 249 6.53 -22.14 -28.87
C ALA A 249 5.79 -20.84 -29.22
N ALA A 250 5.24 -20.75 -30.44
CA ALA A 250 4.36 -19.66 -30.85
C ALA A 250 3.08 -19.60 -29.99
N GLN A 251 2.44 -20.74 -29.72
CA GLN A 251 1.30 -20.80 -28.79
C GLN A 251 1.68 -20.28 -27.40
N ALA A 252 2.82 -20.70 -26.84
CA ALA A 252 3.29 -20.26 -25.54
C ALA A 252 3.60 -18.76 -25.48
N ARG A 253 4.20 -18.19 -26.53
CA ARG A 253 4.40 -16.74 -26.65
C ARG A 253 3.06 -15.97 -26.63
N ASN A 254 2.05 -16.48 -27.34
CA ASN A 254 0.70 -15.90 -27.29
C ASN A 254 0.08 -16.00 -25.89
N CYS A 255 0.29 -17.11 -25.19
CA CYS A 255 -0.12 -17.25 -23.78
C CYS A 255 0.52 -16.15 -22.92
N PHE A 256 1.85 -15.98 -22.99
CA PHE A 256 2.55 -14.98 -22.18
C PHE A 256 2.21 -13.54 -22.56
N ALA A 257 1.93 -13.24 -23.82
CA ALA A 257 1.44 -11.93 -24.24
C ALA A 257 0.08 -11.61 -23.56
N THR A 258 -0.84 -12.57 -23.56
CA THR A 258 -2.15 -12.42 -22.91
C THR A 258 -2.04 -12.36 -21.38
N ILE A 259 -1.19 -13.19 -20.78
CA ILE A 259 -0.89 -13.15 -19.34
C ILE A 259 -0.32 -11.79 -18.95
N GLY A 260 0.70 -11.31 -19.67
CA GLY A 260 1.32 -10.02 -19.42
C GLY A 260 0.32 -8.86 -19.56
N TRP A 261 -0.57 -8.92 -20.54
CA TRP A 261 -1.68 -7.96 -20.65
C TRP A 261 -2.61 -8.02 -19.43
N ALA A 262 -3.06 -9.22 -19.02
CA ALA A 262 -3.98 -9.39 -17.90
C ALA A 262 -3.36 -8.93 -16.58
N LEU A 263 -2.09 -9.24 -16.34
CA LEU A 263 -1.33 -8.74 -15.19
C LEU A 263 -1.29 -7.21 -15.18
N LYS A 264 -0.97 -6.58 -16.32
CA LYS A 264 -0.94 -5.11 -16.44
C LYS A 264 -2.29 -4.47 -16.12
N GLN A 265 -3.41 -5.07 -16.55
CA GLN A 265 -4.76 -4.57 -16.19
C GLN A 265 -5.05 -4.64 -14.68
N GLY A 266 -4.39 -5.57 -13.98
CA GLY A 266 -4.45 -5.72 -12.53
C GLY A 266 -3.41 -4.90 -11.76
N GLY A 267 -2.56 -4.15 -12.46
CA GLY A 267 -1.44 -3.44 -11.85
C GLY A 267 -0.25 -4.34 -11.49
N PHE A 268 -0.07 -5.47 -12.17
CA PHE A 268 1.05 -6.42 -12.01
C PHE A 268 1.95 -6.46 -13.25
N GLU A 269 3.15 -6.99 -13.08
CA GLU A 269 4.16 -7.26 -14.09
C GLU A 269 4.49 -8.76 -14.13
N LEU A 270 5.19 -9.22 -15.18
CA LEU A 270 5.64 -10.62 -15.26
C LEU A 270 6.55 -10.99 -14.08
N ALA A 271 7.37 -10.03 -13.62
CA ALA A 271 8.28 -10.23 -12.48
C ALA A 271 7.55 -10.54 -11.16
N ASP A 272 6.26 -10.24 -11.05
CA ASP A 272 5.45 -10.57 -9.88
C ASP A 272 4.95 -12.03 -9.89
N ILE A 273 5.18 -12.78 -10.97
CA ILE A 273 4.76 -14.19 -11.05
C ILE A 273 5.57 -15.01 -10.05
N VAL A 274 4.86 -15.62 -9.11
CA VAL A 274 5.44 -16.50 -8.08
C VAL A 274 5.17 -17.98 -8.35
N ARG A 275 4.15 -18.28 -9.16
CA ARG A 275 3.79 -19.65 -9.55
C ARG A 275 3.29 -19.73 -10.98
N VAL A 276 3.66 -20.79 -11.68
CA VAL A 276 3.17 -21.14 -13.01
C VAL A 276 2.80 -22.62 -13.07
N GLN A 277 1.69 -22.92 -13.73
CA GLN A 277 1.32 -24.28 -14.12
C GLN A 277 1.24 -24.36 -15.64
N TYR A 278 1.94 -25.34 -16.21
CA TYR A 278 1.89 -25.66 -17.63
C TYR A 278 1.09 -26.94 -17.83
N THR A 279 0.09 -26.91 -18.71
CA THR A 279 -0.55 -28.11 -19.23
C THR A 279 -0.14 -28.26 -20.69
N VAL A 280 0.54 -29.36 -21.02
CA VAL A 280 1.02 -29.66 -22.38
C VAL A 280 0.33 -30.93 -22.87
N THR A 281 -0.02 -31.00 -24.14
CA THR A 281 -0.76 -32.16 -24.69
C THR A 281 0.10 -33.41 -24.89
N ASP A 282 1.40 -33.23 -25.12
CA ASP A 282 2.35 -34.32 -25.38
C ASP A 282 3.74 -33.97 -24.79
N ALA A 283 4.34 -34.91 -24.08
CA ALA A 283 5.69 -34.78 -23.53
C ALA A 283 6.75 -34.54 -24.62
N ALA A 284 6.53 -35.02 -25.85
CA ALA A 284 7.44 -34.81 -26.98
C ALA A 284 7.55 -33.33 -27.40
N LEU A 285 6.60 -32.48 -27.01
CA LEU A 285 6.59 -31.06 -27.35
C LEU A 285 7.38 -30.18 -26.37
N VAL A 286 7.84 -30.73 -25.24
CA VAL A 286 8.47 -29.97 -24.14
C VAL A 286 9.78 -29.30 -24.58
N GLU A 287 10.61 -29.98 -25.38
CA GLU A 287 11.85 -29.39 -25.90
C GLU A 287 11.58 -28.17 -26.78
N ALA A 288 10.56 -28.23 -27.63
CA ALA A 288 10.15 -27.12 -28.49
C ALA A 288 9.52 -25.96 -27.68
N LEU A 289 8.90 -26.25 -26.53
CA LEU A 289 8.30 -25.25 -25.65
C LEU A 289 9.36 -24.44 -24.86
N ALA A 290 10.46 -25.06 -24.47
CA ALA A 290 11.45 -24.49 -23.53
C ALA A 290 11.98 -23.07 -23.91
N PRO A 291 12.29 -22.76 -25.19
CA PRO A 291 12.75 -21.41 -25.56
C PRO A 291 11.73 -20.31 -25.23
N ALA A 292 10.44 -20.55 -25.44
CA ALA A 292 9.39 -19.58 -25.15
C ALA A 292 9.20 -19.36 -23.63
N LEU A 293 9.40 -20.42 -22.82
CA LEU A 293 9.37 -20.29 -21.36
C LEU A 293 10.56 -19.47 -20.85
N ASN A 294 11.75 -19.71 -21.39
CA ASN A 294 12.97 -18.99 -21.01
C ASN A 294 12.87 -17.50 -21.38
N GLU A 295 12.36 -17.19 -22.58
CA GLU A 295 12.10 -15.81 -23.03
C GLU A 295 11.20 -15.05 -22.05
N ALA A 296 10.15 -15.70 -21.53
CA ALA A 296 9.17 -15.04 -20.67
C ALA A 296 9.55 -14.99 -19.18
N LEU A 297 10.23 -16.02 -18.66
CA LEU A 297 10.40 -16.25 -17.22
C LEU A 297 11.85 -16.52 -16.76
N GLY A 298 12.84 -16.45 -17.66
CA GLY A 298 14.21 -16.92 -17.41
C GLY A 298 14.87 -16.36 -16.14
N ASP A 299 14.72 -15.06 -15.89
CA ASP A 299 15.24 -14.39 -14.68
C ASP A 299 14.23 -14.40 -13.52
N ILE A 300 12.94 -14.60 -13.81
CA ILE A 300 11.84 -14.56 -12.83
C ILE A 300 11.81 -15.87 -12.02
N ARG A 301 11.99 -17.02 -12.68
CA ARG A 301 12.11 -18.35 -12.06
C ARG A 301 11.04 -18.67 -11.00
N PRO A 302 9.74 -18.62 -11.36
CA PRO A 302 8.66 -18.93 -10.42
C PRO A 302 8.63 -20.42 -10.04
N ALA A 303 7.92 -20.76 -8.96
CA ALA A 303 7.58 -22.14 -8.68
C ALA A 303 6.76 -22.73 -9.84
N ALA A 304 7.18 -23.87 -10.39
CA ALA A 304 6.64 -24.38 -11.65
C ALA A 304 6.19 -25.84 -11.55
N THR A 305 5.03 -26.15 -12.11
CA THR A 305 4.53 -27.51 -12.33
C THR A 305 4.18 -27.69 -13.80
N MET A 306 4.56 -28.82 -14.40
CA MET A 306 4.13 -29.20 -15.75
C MET A 306 3.33 -30.50 -15.69
N VAL A 307 2.19 -30.52 -16.36
CA VAL A 307 1.27 -31.67 -16.48
C VAL A 307 1.08 -32.01 -17.95
N VAL A 308 1.08 -33.29 -18.28
CA VAL A 308 0.72 -33.77 -19.62
C VAL A 308 -0.74 -34.20 -19.63
N ALA A 309 -1.60 -33.48 -20.36
CA ALA A 309 -3.04 -33.76 -20.45
C ALA A 309 -3.66 -33.17 -21.72
N GLY A 310 -4.77 -33.77 -22.17
CA GLY A 310 -5.55 -33.25 -23.30
C GLY A 310 -6.20 -31.89 -23.01
N LEU A 311 -6.28 -31.03 -24.02
CA LEU A 311 -6.94 -29.72 -23.96
C LEU A 311 -8.29 -29.75 -24.68
N ILE A 312 -9.11 -28.71 -24.46
CA ILE A 312 -10.51 -28.66 -24.93
C ILE A 312 -10.67 -28.68 -26.45
N ARG A 313 -9.62 -28.36 -27.20
CA ARG A 313 -9.60 -28.45 -28.67
C ARG A 313 -8.31 -29.11 -29.16
N PRO A 314 -8.37 -29.91 -30.25
CA PRO A 314 -7.22 -30.67 -30.74
C PRO A 314 -6.06 -29.81 -31.25
N GLU A 315 -6.32 -28.58 -31.71
CA GLU A 315 -5.29 -27.65 -32.16
C GLU A 315 -4.50 -27.00 -31.01
N MET A 316 -5.02 -27.06 -29.77
CA MET A 316 -4.34 -26.50 -28.60
C MET A 316 -3.24 -27.46 -28.13
N LYS A 317 -2.02 -26.96 -28.00
CA LYS A 317 -0.86 -27.75 -27.58
C LYS A 317 -0.40 -27.43 -26.16
N VAL A 318 -0.67 -26.20 -25.70
CA VAL A 318 -0.28 -25.71 -24.38
C VAL A 318 -1.36 -24.81 -23.77
N GLU A 319 -1.54 -24.93 -22.46
CA GLU A 319 -2.28 -24.00 -21.61
C GLU A 319 -1.40 -23.58 -20.43
N ILE A 320 -1.36 -22.28 -20.12
CA ILE A 320 -0.51 -21.73 -19.06
C ILE A 320 -1.38 -20.96 -18.06
N GLU A 321 -1.28 -21.32 -16.79
CA GLU A 321 -1.91 -20.64 -15.66
C GLU A 321 -0.82 -19.99 -14.79
N VAL A 322 -1.05 -18.77 -14.29
CA VAL A 322 -0.09 -18.11 -13.39
C VAL A 322 -0.75 -17.52 -12.15
N THR A 323 0.01 -17.48 -11.07
CA THR A 323 -0.30 -16.71 -9.87
C THR A 323 0.81 -15.68 -9.64
N ALA A 324 0.41 -14.42 -9.45
CA ALA A 324 1.32 -13.31 -9.16
C ALA A 324 1.02 -12.70 -7.79
N PHE A 325 2.05 -12.15 -7.17
CA PHE A 325 2.00 -11.53 -5.85
C PHE A 325 2.86 -10.26 -5.77
N LYS A 326 2.30 -9.20 -5.20
CA LYS A 326 3.00 -7.95 -4.88
C LYS A 326 3.02 -7.73 -3.38
N GLY A 327 4.19 -7.87 -2.75
CA GLY A 327 4.37 -7.62 -1.32
C GLY A 327 5.80 -7.30 -0.96
#